data_AF-A0A5U0U7Q8-F1
#
_entry.id   AF-A0A5U0U7Q8-F1
#
_cell.length_a   1.000
_cell.length_b   1.000
_cell.length_c   1.000
_cell.angle_alpha   90.00
_cell.angle_beta   90.00
_cell.angle_gamma   90.00
#
_symmetry.space_group_name_H-M   'P 1'
#
loop_
_entity.id
_entity.type
_entity.pdbx_description
1 polymer ?
#
loop_
_entity_poly.entity_id
_entity_poly.type
_entity_poly.pdbx_seq_one_letter_code
_entity_poly.pdbx_strand_id
1 'polypeptide(L)' 'VVRRWVNTYEKSGEDGLRKLKRGNPTVKPVASVEKPPATSLKPAETLSQEELLAEVRYLRAEVDYLKKLKALVQEGKKQK' A
#
# COMPACT_ATOMS: atom_id res chain seq x y z
N VAL A 1 -11.95 -20.47 15.87
CA VAL A 1 -12.64 -19.48 15.00
C VAL A 1 -14.15 -19.74 14.93
N VAL A 2 -14.58 -20.96 14.58
CA VAL A 2 -16.01 -21.35 14.48
C VAL A 2 -16.80 -21.12 15.77
N ARG A 3 -16.31 -21.55 16.93
CA ARG A 3 -16.97 -21.31 18.24
C ARG A 3 -17.23 -19.82 18.53
N ARG A 4 -16.32 -18.94 18.12
CA ARG A 4 -16.51 -17.49 18.32
C ARG A 4 -17.65 -16.95 17.46
N TRP A 5 -17.79 -17.48 16.23
CA TRP A 5 -18.86 -17.09 15.32
C TRP A 5 -20.22 -17.55 15.85
N VAL A 6 -20.32 -18.81 16.28
CA VAL A 6 -21.55 -19.37 16.87
C VAL A 6 -22.00 -18.53 18.06
N ASN A 7 -21.11 -18.29 19.03
CA ASN A 7 -21.44 -17.51 20.23
C ASN A 7 -21.83 -16.05 19.91
N THR A 8 -21.26 -15.46 18.86
CA THR A 8 -21.61 -14.09 18.46
C THR A 8 -22.97 -14.03 17.77
N TYR A 9 -23.28 -15.02 16.95
CA TYR A 9 -24.58 -15.14 16.31
C TYR A 9 -25.70 -15.37 17.32
N GLU A 10 -25.51 -16.25 18.30
CA GLU A 10 -26.49 -16.48 19.36
C GLU A 10 -26.78 -15.24 20.20
N LYS A 11 -25.78 -14.36 20.40
CA LYS A 11 -25.91 -13.16 21.23
C LYS A 11 -26.45 -11.94 20.50
N SER A 12 -26.16 -11.80 19.21
CA SER A 12 -26.36 -10.54 18.48
C SER A 12 -26.85 -10.74 17.05
N GLY A 13 -27.24 -11.97 16.69
CA GLY A 13 -27.73 -12.33 15.37
C GLY A 13 -26.72 -12.02 14.26
N GLU A 14 -27.27 -11.74 13.08
CA GLU A 14 -26.49 -11.40 11.88
C GLU A 14 -25.63 -10.14 12.08
N ASP A 15 -26.15 -9.13 12.78
CA ASP A 15 -25.43 -7.88 13.04
C ASP A 15 -24.15 -8.10 13.85
N GLY A 16 -24.14 -9.08 14.75
CA GLY A 16 -22.95 -9.50 15.49
C GLY A 16 -21.86 -10.05 14.58
N LEU A 17 -22.24 -10.84 13.58
CA LEU A 17 -21.29 -11.41 12.62
C LEU A 17 -20.70 -10.34 11.70
N ARG A 18 -21.49 -9.35 11.30
CA ARG A 18 -21.02 -8.21 10.47
C ARG A 18 -19.96 -7.36 11.18
N LYS A 19 -20.09 -7.20 12.50
CA LYS A 19 -19.14 -6.44 13.34
C LYS A 19 -17.86 -7.23 13.66
N LEU A 20 -17.88 -8.55 13.49
CA LEU A 20 -16.74 -9.40 13.78
C LEU A 20 -15.67 -9.22 12.70
N LYS A 21 -14.57 -8.55 13.05
CA LYS A 21 -13.42 -8.40 12.14
C LYS A 21 -12.95 -9.78 11.66
N ARG A 22 -12.93 -9.98 10.35
CA ARG A 22 -12.42 -11.20 9.72
C ARG A 22 -10.90 -11.22 9.83
N GLY A 23 -10.37 -12.21 10.58
CA GLY A 23 -8.94 -12.46 10.68
C GLY A 23 -8.17 -11.45 11.53
N ASN A 24 -6.86 -11.67 11.61
CA ASN A 24 -5.90 -10.70 12.12
C ASN A 24 -5.53 -9.79 10.94
N PRO A 25 -5.71 -8.45 11.01
CA PRO A 25 -5.14 -7.58 9.99
C PRO A 25 -3.62 -7.68 10.11
N THR A 26 -3.00 -8.59 9.35
CA THR A 26 -1.58 -8.57 9.00
C THR A 26 -1.30 -7.45 7.99
N VAL A 27 -2.02 -6.33 8.09
CA VAL A 27 -1.61 -5.11 7.44
C VAL A 27 -0.47 -4.61 8.32
N LYS A 28 0.77 -4.96 7.94
CA LYS A 28 1.92 -4.27 8.50
C LYS A 28 1.62 -2.78 8.37
N PRO A 29 1.82 -1.95 9.41
CA PRO A 29 1.76 -0.51 9.23
C PRO A 29 2.66 -0.23 8.03
N VAL A 30 2.05 0.28 6.96
CA VAL A 30 2.80 0.71 5.78
C VAL A 30 3.76 1.71 6.37
N ALA A 31 5.03 1.31 6.48
CA ALA A 31 6.10 2.19 6.93
C ALA A 31 5.90 3.45 6.11
N SER A 32 5.66 4.55 6.83
CA SER A 32 5.32 5.86 6.31
C SER A 32 6.01 6.01 4.97
N VAL A 33 5.25 6.04 3.87
CA VAL A 33 5.82 6.22 2.53
C VAL A 33 6.73 7.42 2.66
N GLU A 34 8.04 7.18 2.64
CA GLU A 34 9.00 8.23 2.93
C GLU A 34 8.71 9.32 1.91
N LYS A 35 8.38 10.51 2.42
CA LYS A 35 8.08 11.66 1.61
C LYS A 35 9.23 11.81 0.60
N PRO A 36 8.95 12.12 -0.68
CA PRO A 36 10.01 12.27 -1.68
C PRO A 36 11.13 13.14 -1.11
N PRO A 37 12.40 12.76 -1.35
CA PRO A 37 13.52 13.48 -0.78
C PRO A 37 13.42 14.96 -1.19
N ALA A 38 13.75 15.85 -0.24
CA ALA A 38 13.69 17.30 -0.44
C ALA A 38 14.65 17.79 -1.56
N THR A 39 15.48 16.90 -2.11
CA THR A 39 16.30 17.07 -3.31
C THR A 39 15.48 17.44 -4.55
N SER A 40 14.22 17.02 -4.62
CA SER A 40 13.31 17.35 -5.74
C SER A 40 12.99 18.83 -5.90
N LEU A 41 13.28 19.68 -4.90
CA LEU A 41 13.03 21.12 -4.93
C LEU A 41 14.24 21.94 -5.40
N LYS A 42 15.43 21.34 -5.47
CA LYS A 42 16.66 22.03 -5.88
C LYS A 42 16.96 21.75 -7.36
N PRO A 43 17.52 22.72 -8.12
CA PRO A 43 18.02 22.46 -9.47
C PRO A 43 19.08 21.35 -9.44
N ALA A 44 19.02 20.41 -10.38
CA ALA A 44 19.95 19.29 -10.47
C ALA A 44 21.43 19.71 -10.51
N GLU A 45 21.70 20.91 -11.05
CA GLU A 45 23.03 21.53 -11.15
C GLU A 45 23.64 21.89 -9.78
N THR A 46 22.80 22.01 -8.74
CA THR A 46 23.23 22.38 -7.38
C THR A 46 23.33 21.18 -6.44
N LEU A 47 22.93 19.99 -6.89
CA LEU A 47 22.94 18.76 -6.10
C LEU A 47 24.33 18.11 -6.11
N SER A 48 24.71 17.52 -4.98
CA SER A 48 25.87 16.63 -4.91
C SER A 48 25.68 15.41 -5.80
N GLN A 49 26.78 14.79 -6.27
CA GLN A 49 26.73 13.58 -7.08
C GLN A 49 25.95 12.44 -6.39
N GLU A 50 26.12 12.31 -5.07
CA GLU A 50 25.41 11.30 -4.28
C GLU A 50 23.90 11.56 -4.23
N GLU A 51 23.49 12.82 -4.06
CA GLU A 51 22.08 13.24 -4.09
C GLU A 51 21.45 12.97 -5.46
N LEU A 52 22.18 13.24 -6.54
CA LEU A 52 21.71 12.97 -7.90
C LEU A 52 21.51 11.47 -8.15
N LEU A 53 22.42 10.62 -7.66
CA LEU A 53 22.27 9.17 -7.75
C LEU A 53 21.08 8.66 -6.91
N ALA A 54 20.86 9.24 -5.74
CA ALA A 54 19.70 8.92 -4.90
C ALA A 54 18.38 9.30 -5.59
N GLU A 55 18.30 10.50 -6.17
CA GLU A 55 17.16 10.97 -6.95
C GLU A 55 16.87 10.05 -8.14
N VAL A 56 17.89 9.68 -8.93
CA VAL A 56 17.73 8.75 -10.06
C VAL A 56 17.21 7.39 -9.61
N ARG A 57 17.71 6.86 -8.48
CA ARG A 57 17.21 5.59 -7.92
C ARG A 57 15.75 5.70 -7.50
N TYR A 58 15.39 6.79 -6.82
CA TYR A 58 14.01 7.08 -6.41
C TYR A 58 13.07 7.16 -7.62
N LEU A 59 13.43 7.96 -8.62
CA LEU A 59 12.63 8.12 -9.85
C LEU A 59 12.45 6.81 -10.61
N ARG A 60 13.47 5.96 -10.67
CA ARG A 60 13.37 4.62 -11.29
C ARG A 60 12.37 3.74 -10.53
N ALA A 61 12.43 3.73 -9.19
CA ALA A 61 11.51 2.98 -8.37
C ALA A 61 10.06 3.46 -8.54
N GLU A 62 9.84 4.78 -8.58
CA GLU A 62 8.52 5.39 -8.79
C GLU A 62 7.94 4.99 -10.16
N VAL A 63 8.75 5.07 -11.22
CA VAL A 63 8.34 4.67 -12.57
C VAL A 63 7.93 3.19 -12.61
N ASP A 64 8.71 2.30 -11.98
CA ASP A 64 8.40 0.87 -11.96
C ASP A 64 7.16 0.55 -11.13
N TYR A 65 6.95 1.26 -10.02
CA TYR A 65 5.72 1.20 -9.24
C TYR A 65 4.50 1.58 -10.09
N LEU A 66 4.56 2.70 -10.82
CA LEU A 66 3.48 3.15 -11.68
C LEU A 66 3.20 2.17 -12.83
N LYS A 67 4.23 1.55 -13.41
CA LYS A 67 4.05 0.48 -14.42
C LYS A 67 3.31 -0.72 -13.84
N LYS A 68 3.70 -1.17 -12.65
CA LYS A 68 3.04 -2.29 -11.97
C LYS A 68 1.57 -1.97 -11.67
N LEU A 69 1.29 -0.76 -11.18
CA LEU A 69 -0.08 -0.30 -10.93
C LEU A 69 -0.91 -0.31 -12.22
N LYS A 70 -0.36 0.23 -13.32
CA LYS A 70 -1.01 0.20 -14.63
C LYS A 70 -1.28 -1.23 -15.08
N ALA A 71 -0.32 -2.15 -14.95
CA ALA A 71 -0.48 -3.55 -15.34
C ALA A 71 -1.65 -4.23 -14.59
N LEU A 72 -1.73 -4.04 -13.27
CA LEU A 72 -2.83 -4.57 -12.44
C LEU A 72 -4.20 -4.03 -12.88
N VAL A 73 -4.30 -2.73 -13.18
CA VAL A 73 -5.55 -2.12 -13.67
C VAL A 73 -5.95 -2.72 -15.02
N GLN A 74 -4.99 -2.96 -15.93
CA GLN A 74 -5.27 -3.58 -17.23
C GLN A 74 -5.71 -5.04 -17.08
N GLU A 75 -5.08 -5.80 -16.20
CA GLU A 75 -5.49 -7.19 -15.91
C GLU A 75 -6.91 -7.26 -15.36
N GLY A 76 -7.26 -6.38 -14.40
CA GLY A 76 -8.62 -6.30 -13.86
C GLY A 76 -9.68 -5.88 -14.89
N LYS A 77 -9.33 -5.14 -15.94
CA LYS A 77 -10.24 -4.83 -17.06
C LYS A 77 -10.44 -6.02 -18.00
N LYS A 78 -9.40 -6.84 -18.23
CA LYS A 78 -9.47 -8.03 -19.10
C LYS A 78 -10.28 -9.17 -18.48
N GLN A 79 -10.37 -9.22 -17.15
CA GLN A 79 -11.12 -10.25 -16.43
C GLN A 79 -12.63 -9.95 -16.33
N LYS A 80 -13.10 -8.80 -16.81
CA LYS A 80 -14.52 -8.43 -16.91
C LYS A 80 -15.01 -8.63 -18.33
#